data_AF-A0A956R3R0-F1
#
_entry.id   AF-A0A956R3R0-F1
#
_cell.length_a   1.000
_cell.length_b   1.000
_cell.length_c   1.000
_cell.angle_alpha   90.00
_cell.angle_beta   90.00
_cell.angle_gamma   90.00
#
_symmetry.space_group_name_H-M   'P 1'
#
loop_
_entity.id
_entity.type
_entity.pdbx_description
1 polymer ?
#
loop_
_entity_poly.entity_id
_entity_poly.type
_entity_poly.pdbx_seq_one_letter_code
_entity_poly.pdbx_strand_id
1 'polypeptide(L)'
;MRLIVACPACNRQYDASCYPVGSRFWCHCGAVCNVEQPPAHEAAVVRCSGCGAPRGDGPDCRHCGSSFARYELDLSSICPHCTTRVSDAARFCHSCGLALAAEGSAGELSPYVCPSCDGGQHMHSRALGKDLSLLECSRCAGVWLGRQTFDHVIRRAEEMLTQLPTQAGATPGGDRTVAQAKAVRYRPCPECKALMNRSQYGKFSRVIVDSCKEHGVWLDEGELTQILEWVRSGGLERARAAQHEQRKAELRQAEQSSRYSQARESWSGGDHNTSLGSASLLMRLLG
;
A
#
# COMPACT_ATOMS: atom_id res chain seq x y z
N MET A 1 -20.97 -13.56 -15.83
CA MET A 1 -20.01 -14.69 -15.75
C MET A 1 -19.27 -14.54 -14.45
N ARG A 2 -19.34 -15.52 -13.57
CA ARG A 2 -18.65 -15.50 -12.29
C ARG A 2 -17.21 -16.01 -12.46
N LEU A 3 -16.23 -15.14 -12.35
CA LEU A 3 -14.82 -15.50 -12.53
C LEU A 3 -14.19 -15.78 -11.17
N ILE A 4 -13.92 -17.06 -10.89
CA ILE A 4 -13.25 -17.45 -9.64
C ILE A 4 -11.74 -17.48 -9.87
N VAL A 5 -10.98 -16.82 -8.99
CA VAL A 5 -9.51 -16.81 -8.99
C VAL A 5 -9.01 -17.41 -7.67
N ALA A 6 -8.09 -18.36 -7.75
CA ALA A 6 -7.41 -18.93 -6.58
C ALA A 6 -6.07 -18.25 -6.35
N CYS A 7 -5.76 -17.93 -5.10
CA CYS A 7 -4.46 -17.40 -4.73
C CYS A 7 -3.36 -18.45 -4.97
N PRO A 8 -2.26 -18.11 -5.68
CA PRO A 8 -1.19 -19.08 -5.97
C PRO A 8 -0.39 -19.50 -4.72
N ALA A 9 -0.46 -18.72 -3.64
CA ALA A 9 0.29 -19.00 -2.40
C ALA A 9 -0.52 -19.78 -1.36
N CYS A 10 -1.79 -19.44 -1.15
CA CYS A 10 -2.62 -20.03 -0.08
C CYS A 10 -3.86 -20.77 -0.57
N ASN A 11 -4.09 -20.85 -1.89
CA ASN A 11 -5.25 -21.50 -2.53
C ASN A 11 -6.63 -20.95 -2.17
N ARG A 12 -6.72 -19.86 -1.38
CA ARG A 12 -7.99 -19.17 -1.11
C ARG A 12 -8.62 -18.68 -2.42
N GLN A 13 -9.92 -18.89 -2.56
CA GLN A 13 -10.68 -18.57 -3.76
C GLN A 13 -11.46 -17.27 -3.59
N TYR A 14 -11.49 -16.47 -4.65
CA TYR A 14 -12.15 -15.18 -4.69
C TYR A 14 -13.05 -15.07 -5.91
N ASP A 15 -14.21 -14.44 -5.75
CA ASP A 15 -15.04 -14.01 -6.87
C ASP A 15 -14.50 -12.68 -7.43
N ALA A 16 -13.79 -12.77 -8.56
CA ALA A 16 -13.14 -11.65 -9.25
C ALA A 16 -14.00 -11.08 -10.39
N SER A 17 -15.31 -11.35 -10.41
CA SER A 17 -16.18 -10.93 -11.53
C SER A 17 -16.29 -9.41 -11.70
N CYS A 18 -16.03 -8.65 -10.64
CA CYS A 18 -15.98 -7.19 -10.65
C CYS A 18 -14.64 -6.62 -11.13
N TYR A 19 -13.68 -7.47 -11.54
CA TYR A 19 -12.35 -7.08 -12.01
C TYR A 19 -12.22 -7.29 -13.52
N PRO A 20 -11.61 -6.34 -14.26
CA PRO A 20 -11.28 -6.54 -15.66
C PRO A 20 -10.29 -7.69 -15.85
N VAL A 21 -10.41 -8.42 -16.96
CA VAL A 21 -9.39 -9.38 -17.40
C VAL A 21 -8.07 -8.65 -17.65
N GLY A 22 -6.96 -9.23 -17.20
CA GLY A 22 -5.61 -8.64 -17.21
C GLY A 22 -5.31 -7.77 -15.97
N SER A 23 -6.25 -7.60 -15.04
CA SER A 23 -6.00 -6.89 -13.78
C SER A 23 -5.45 -7.80 -12.67
N ARG A 24 -5.16 -7.22 -11.50
CA ARG A 24 -4.61 -7.94 -10.34
C ARG A 24 -5.19 -7.42 -9.03
N PHE A 25 -5.22 -8.28 -8.01
CA PHE A 25 -5.68 -7.94 -6.66
C PHE A 25 -4.86 -8.68 -5.60
N TRP A 26 -4.84 -8.18 -4.36
CA TRP A 26 -4.10 -8.84 -3.27
C TRP A 26 -4.93 -9.95 -2.62
N CYS A 27 -4.32 -11.08 -2.30
CA CYS A 27 -4.90 -12.06 -1.40
C CYS A 27 -4.73 -11.60 0.06
N HIS A 28 -5.57 -12.11 0.95
CA HIS A 28 -5.44 -11.91 2.41
C HIS A 28 -4.09 -12.40 2.97
N CYS A 29 -3.46 -13.38 2.34
CA CYS A 29 -2.12 -13.83 2.72
C CYS A 29 -0.99 -12.89 2.27
N GLY A 30 -1.30 -11.83 1.52
CA GLY A 30 -0.31 -10.88 1.00
C GLY A 30 0.29 -11.25 -0.36
N ALA A 31 -0.13 -12.33 -1.01
CA ALA A 31 0.27 -12.63 -2.40
C ALA A 31 -0.57 -11.84 -3.41
N VAL A 32 -0.04 -11.57 -4.60
CA VAL A 32 -0.79 -10.97 -5.72
C VAL A 32 -1.48 -12.07 -6.53
N CYS A 33 -2.78 -11.89 -6.79
CA CYS A 33 -3.59 -12.73 -7.67
C CYS A 33 -3.81 -12.00 -9.01
N ASN A 34 -3.58 -12.69 -10.13
CA ASN A 34 -3.87 -12.17 -11.46
C ASN A 34 -5.26 -12.61 -11.94
N VAL A 35 -5.98 -11.71 -12.61
CA VAL A 35 -7.29 -11.98 -13.21
C VAL A 35 -7.07 -12.29 -14.69
N GLU A 36 -6.79 -13.55 -15.00
CA GLU A 36 -6.48 -13.98 -16.36
C GLU A 36 -7.72 -14.36 -17.17
N GLN A 37 -7.62 -14.31 -18.49
CA GLN A 37 -8.68 -14.80 -19.35
C GLN A 37 -8.70 -16.34 -19.28
N PRO A 38 -9.81 -16.96 -18.86
CA PRO A 38 -9.85 -18.40 -18.75
C PRO A 38 -9.82 -19.04 -20.14
N PRO A 39 -8.85 -19.91 -20.46
CA PRO A 39 -8.85 -20.69 -21.69
C PRO A 39 -10.06 -21.64 -21.73
N ALA A 40 -10.55 -21.93 -22.94
CA ALA A 40 -11.56 -22.96 -23.14
C ALA A 40 -10.97 -24.34 -22.80
N HIS A 41 -11.74 -25.17 -22.10
CA HIS A 41 -11.33 -26.49 -21.65
C HIS A 41 -12.47 -27.48 -21.86
N GLU A 42 -12.21 -28.61 -22.53
CA GLU A 42 -13.13 -29.74 -22.64
C GLU A 42 -12.84 -30.79 -21.56
N ALA A 43 -13.89 -31.26 -20.87
CA ALA A 43 -13.76 -32.18 -19.75
C ALA A 43 -13.79 -33.65 -20.21
N ALA A 44 -12.79 -34.45 -19.81
CA ALA A 44 -12.72 -35.89 -20.11
C ALA A 44 -13.56 -36.77 -19.16
N VAL A 45 -13.96 -36.24 -17.99
CA VAL A 45 -14.72 -36.95 -16.95
C VAL A 45 -15.74 -36.00 -16.33
N VAL A 46 -16.97 -36.47 -16.15
CA VAL A 46 -18.05 -35.71 -15.50
C VAL A 46 -18.26 -36.19 -14.07
N ARG A 47 -18.28 -35.26 -13.13
CA ARG A 47 -18.46 -35.46 -11.68
C ARG A 47 -19.72 -34.73 -11.20
N CYS A 48 -20.20 -35.08 -10.02
CA CYS A 48 -21.30 -34.37 -9.38
C CYS A 48 -20.84 -32.99 -8.87
N SER A 49 -21.49 -31.91 -9.32
CA SER A 49 -21.23 -30.54 -8.84
C SER A 49 -21.59 -30.31 -7.37
N GLY A 50 -22.39 -31.20 -6.76
CA GLY A 50 -22.80 -31.11 -5.36
C GLY A 50 -21.79 -31.71 -4.36
N CYS A 51 -21.16 -32.85 -4.71
CA CYS A 51 -20.27 -33.58 -3.80
C CYS A 51 -18.91 -34.00 -4.40
N GLY A 52 -18.66 -33.80 -5.70
CA GLY A 52 -17.41 -34.15 -6.38
C GLY A 52 -17.26 -35.63 -6.76
N ALA A 53 -18.21 -36.50 -6.38
CA ALA A 53 -18.17 -37.91 -6.74
C ALA A 53 -18.33 -38.13 -8.25
N PRO A 54 -17.76 -39.21 -8.84
CA PRO A 54 -17.96 -39.55 -10.25
C PRO A 54 -19.46 -39.66 -10.59
N ARG A 55 -19.85 -39.11 -11.75
CA ARG A 55 -21.22 -39.21 -12.24
C ARG A 55 -21.51 -40.65 -12.69
N GLY A 56 -22.69 -41.14 -12.32
CA GLY A 56 -23.27 -42.37 -12.89
C GLY A 56 -24.39 -42.04 -13.87
N ASP A 57 -25.02 -43.06 -14.44
CA ASP A 57 -25.96 -42.91 -15.56
C ASP A 57 -27.36 -42.38 -15.17
N GLY A 58 -27.65 -42.25 -13.87
CA GLY A 58 -28.93 -41.73 -13.37
C GLY A 58 -29.05 -40.19 -13.42
N PRO A 59 -30.28 -39.65 -13.28
CA PRO A 59 -30.51 -38.20 -13.26
C PRO A 59 -30.04 -37.52 -11.97
N ASP A 60 -29.87 -38.30 -10.90
CA ASP A 60 -29.46 -37.83 -9.58
C ASP A 60 -28.16 -38.53 -9.13
N CYS A 61 -27.38 -37.83 -8.32
CA CYS A 61 -26.17 -38.38 -7.75
C CYS A 61 -26.49 -39.46 -6.71
N ARG A 62 -26.06 -40.71 -6.96
CA ARG A 62 -26.18 -41.83 -6.00
C ARG A 62 -25.48 -41.61 -4.66
N HIS A 63 -24.59 -40.63 -4.54
CA HIS A 63 -23.80 -40.37 -3.34
C HIS A 63 -24.42 -39.30 -2.44
N CYS A 64 -25.00 -38.25 -3.02
CA CYS A 64 -25.53 -37.11 -2.25
C CYS A 64 -26.98 -36.72 -2.60
N GLY A 65 -27.61 -37.42 -3.54
CA GLY A 65 -29.00 -37.17 -3.98
C GLY A 65 -29.18 -35.90 -4.82
N SER A 66 -28.11 -35.20 -5.18
CA SER A 66 -28.22 -33.97 -5.96
C SER A 66 -28.61 -34.26 -7.42
N SER A 67 -29.63 -33.56 -7.91
CA SER A 67 -30.03 -33.62 -9.32
C SER A 67 -28.99 -32.99 -10.24
N PHE A 68 -28.57 -33.71 -11.28
CA PHE A 68 -27.58 -33.20 -12.24
C PHE A 68 -28.14 -32.05 -13.08
N ALA A 69 -29.42 -32.14 -13.48
CA ALA A 69 -30.09 -31.12 -14.29
C ALA A 69 -30.02 -29.72 -13.64
N ARG A 70 -30.07 -29.65 -12.31
CA ARG A 70 -29.96 -28.38 -11.56
C ARG A 70 -28.67 -27.60 -11.89
N TYR A 71 -27.56 -28.30 -12.11
CA TYR A 71 -26.23 -27.68 -12.29
C TYR A 71 -25.81 -27.56 -13.76
N GLU A 72 -26.64 -28.01 -14.69
CA GLU A 72 -26.41 -27.95 -16.14
C GLU A 72 -27.06 -26.71 -16.77
N LEU A 73 -27.99 -26.06 -16.06
CA LEU A 73 -28.77 -24.94 -16.56
C LEU A 73 -28.07 -23.57 -16.36
N ASP A 74 -27.16 -23.46 -15.40
CA ASP A 74 -26.59 -22.19 -14.94
C ASP A 74 -25.04 -22.16 -14.94
N LEU A 75 -24.42 -22.60 -16.06
CA LEU A 75 -22.96 -22.66 -16.26
C LEU A 75 -22.29 -21.27 -16.44
N SER A 76 -22.57 -20.34 -15.52
CA SER A 76 -22.09 -18.96 -15.51
C SER A 76 -20.78 -18.76 -14.75
N SER A 77 -20.38 -19.68 -13.87
CA SER A 77 -19.12 -19.63 -13.10
C SER A 77 -17.96 -20.28 -13.85
N ILE A 78 -16.73 -19.92 -13.50
CA ILE A 78 -15.50 -20.53 -14.05
C ILE A 78 -14.65 -21.12 -12.93
N CYS A 79 -14.23 -22.39 -13.11
CA CYS A 79 -13.32 -23.06 -12.19
C CYS A 79 -11.92 -22.42 -12.24
N PRO A 80 -11.29 -22.07 -11.10
CA PRO A 80 -9.96 -21.43 -11.08
C PRO A 80 -8.80 -22.38 -11.44
N HIS A 81 -9.04 -23.69 -11.49
CA HIS A 81 -7.99 -24.69 -11.75
C HIS A 81 -8.00 -25.21 -13.18
N CYS A 82 -9.17 -25.65 -13.66
CA CYS A 82 -9.30 -26.24 -15.00
C CYS A 82 -10.12 -25.38 -15.96
N THR A 83 -10.52 -24.18 -15.54
CA THR A 83 -11.18 -23.16 -16.38
C THR A 83 -12.52 -23.58 -17.02
N THR A 84 -12.99 -24.78 -16.69
CA THR A 84 -14.31 -25.29 -17.10
C THR A 84 -15.41 -24.40 -16.51
N ARG A 85 -16.44 -24.12 -17.31
CA ARG A 85 -17.64 -23.44 -16.83
C ARG A 85 -18.42 -24.35 -15.90
N VAL A 86 -18.86 -23.82 -14.77
CA VAL A 86 -19.55 -24.56 -13.71
C VAL A 86 -20.79 -23.78 -13.29
N SER A 87 -21.72 -24.47 -12.64
CA SER A 87 -22.89 -23.85 -12.03
C SER A 87 -22.48 -22.84 -10.95
N ASP A 88 -23.22 -21.73 -10.81
CA ASP A 88 -23.01 -20.79 -9.71
C ASP A 88 -23.32 -21.44 -8.34
N ALA A 89 -24.16 -22.46 -8.32
CA ALA A 89 -24.46 -23.27 -7.14
C ALA A 89 -23.50 -24.46 -6.93
N ALA A 90 -22.53 -24.68 -7.81
CA ALA A 90 -21.60 -25.80 -7.70
C ALA A 90 -20.69 -25.67 -6.48
N ARG A 91 -20.60 -26.73 -5.68
CA ARG A 91 -19.62 -26.87 -4.59
C ARG A 91 -18.35 -27.55 -5.04
N PHE A 92 -18.39 -28.25 -6.17
CA PHE A 92 -17.26 -28.92 -6.78
C PHE A 92 -17.30 -28.73 -8.29
N CYS A 93 -16.14 -28.61 -8.93
CA CYS A 93 -16.06 -28.60 -10.38
C CYS A 93 -16.40 -30.00 -10.93
N HIS A 94 -17.38 -30.07 -11.85
CA HIS A 94 -17.76 -31.34 -12.47
C HIS A 94 -16.68 -31.92 -13.38
N SER A 95 -15.69 -31.13 -13.81
CA SER A 95 -14.58 -31.57 -14.66
C SER A 95 -13.40 -32.06 -13.82
N CYS A 96 -12.72 -31.15 -13.11
CA CYS A 96 -11.51 -31.48 -12.35
C CYS A 96 -11.75 -31.95 -10.91
N GLY A 97 -12.95 -31.78 -10.35
CA GLY A 97 -13.26 -32.15 -8.97
C GLY A 97 -12.79 -31.16 -7.89
N LEU A 98 -12.21 -30.00 -8.27
CA LEU A 98 -11.82 -28.97 -7.31
C LEU A 98 -13.04 -28.50 -6.49
N ALA A 99 -12.90 -28.42 -5.16
CA ALA A 99 -13.90 -27.78 -4.31
C ALA A 99 -13.98 -26.28 -4.61
N LEU A 100 -15.18 -25.78 -4.90
CA LEU A 100 -15.48 -24.39 -5.21
C LEU A 100 -16.06 -23.73 -3.98
N ALA A 101 -15.30 -22.82 -3.40
CA ALA A 101 -15.66 -22.14 -2.16
C ALA A 101 -15.13 -20.70 -2.19
N ALA A 102 -15.56 -19.93 -3.19
CA ALA A 102 -15.25 -18.50 -3.23
C ALA A 102 -15.90 -17.80 -2.03
N GLU A 103 -15.06 -17.33 -1.10
CA GLU A 103 -15.47 -16.85 0.24
C GLU A 103 -16.14 -15.45 0.21
N GLY A 104 -16.34 -14.86 -0.98
CA GLY A 104 -17.00 -13.56 -1.18
C GLY A 104 -16.52 -12.86 -2.45
N SER A 105 -17.05 -11.67 -2.73
CA SER A 105 -16.52 -10.77 -3.75
C SER A 105 -15.09 -10.38 -3.39
N ALA A 106 -14.20 -10.26 -4.39
CA ALA A 106 -12.84 -9.75 -4.21
C ALA A 106 -12.81 -8.23 -3.90
N GLY A 107 -13.86 -7.69 -3.29
CA GLY A 107 -14.13 -6.27 -3.08
C GLY A 107 -15.37 -5.76 -3.83
N GLU A 108 -15.88 -4.61 -3.41
CA GLU A 108 -17.05 -3.95 -4.01
C GLU A 108 -16.60 -2.71 -4.79
N LEU A 109 -17.20 -2.45 -5.96
CA LEU A 109 -16.84 -1.26 -6.74
C LEU A 109 -17.23 0.02 -5.97
N SER A 110 -16.29 0.93 -5.76
CA SER A 110 -16.53 2.22 -5.10
C SER A 110 -16.77 3.34 -6.12
N PRO A 111 -17.45 4.44 -5.73
CA PRO A 111 -17.59 5.61 -6.59
C PRO A 111 -16.28 6.41 -6.74
N TYR A 112 -15.23 6.06 -6.00
CA TYR A 112 -13.97 6.81 -6.00
C TYR A 112 -13.03 6.35 -7.11
N VAL A 113 -12.48 7.33 -7.81
CA VAL A 113 -11.54 7.13 -8.91
C VAL A 113 -10.10 7.11 -8.39
N CYS A 114 -9.29 6.21 -8.93
CA CYS A 114 -7.87 6.12 -8.66
C CYS A 114 -7.14 7.42 -9.06
N PRO A 115 -6.42 8.07 -8.14
CA PRO A 115 -5.74 9.33 -8.43
C PRO A 115 -4.38 9.15 -9.13
N SER A 116 -3.92 7.91 -9.29
CA SER A 116 -2.62 7.55 -9.89
C SER A 116 -2.76 7.08 -11.35
N CYS A 117 -3.86 6.41 -11.69
CA CYS A 117 -4.14 5.94 -13.04
C CYS A 117 -4.85 7.01 -13.87
N ASP A 118 -4.44 7.18 -15.13
CA ASP A 118 -5.23 7.94 -16.10
C ASP A 118 -6.48 7.16 -16.54
N GLY A 119 -7.54 7.86 -16.93
CA GLY A 119 -8.73 7.25 -17.55
C GLY A 119 -9.90 6.91 -16.61
N GLY A 120 -9.97 7.49 -15.40
CA GLY A 120 -11.19 7.39 -14.59
C GLY A 120 -11.43 6.04 -13.92
N GLN A 121 -10.39 5.24 -13.72
CA GLN A 121 -10.51 3.91 -13.13
C GLN A 121 -11.09 3.97 -11.70
N HIS A 122 -12.26 3.36 -11.49
CA HIS A 122 -12.85 3.20 -10.17
C HIS A 122 -12.06 2.20 -9.32
N MET A 123 -11.96 2.47 -8.03
CA MET A 123 -11.32 1.62 -7.03
C MET A 123 -12.33 0.69 -6.36
N HIS A 124 -11.85 -0.39 -5.77
CA HIS A 124 -12.67 -1.38 -5.07
C HIS A 124 -12.51 -1.24 -3.56
N SER A 125 -13.62 -1.18 -2.84
CA SER A 125 -13.67 -1.27 -1.39
C SER A 125 -13.39 -2.70 -0.95
N ARG A 126 -12.48 -2.83 0.03
CA ARG A 126 -12.01 -4.11 0.55
C ARG A 126 -12.06 -4.08 2.06
N ALA A 127 -12.77 -5.02 2.65
CA ALA A 127 -12.71 -5.30 4.08
C ALA A 127 -11.55 -6.28 4.37
N LEU A 128 -10.68 -5.90 5.29
CA LEU A 128 -9.56 -6.68 5.82
C LEU A 128 -9.87 -7.05 7.29
N GLY A 129 -10.79 -7.98 7.48
CA GLY A 129 -11.34 -8.28 8.81
C GLY A 129 -12.57 -7.42 9.13
N LYS A 130 -12.93 -7.30 10.41
CA LYS A 130 -14.17 -6.64 10.83
C LYS A 130 -14.11 -5.12 10.82
N ASP A 131 -12.94 -4.56 11.17
CA ASP A 131 -12.83 -3.14 11.54
C ASP A 131 -11.88 -2.36 10.60
N LEU A 132 -11.37 -3.01 9.56
CA LEU A 132 -10.41 -2.41 8.64
C LEU A 132 -10.95 -2.48 7.22
N SER A 133 -11.13 -1.34 6.58
CA SER A 133 -11.46 -1.25 5.17
C SER A 133 -10.56 -0.26 4.44
N LEU A 134 -10.27 -0.54 3.17
CA LEU A 134 -9.49 0.32 2.29
C LEU A 134 -10.08 0.30 0.88
N LEU A 135 -9.68 1.26 0.06
CA LEU A 135 -9.93 1.20 -1.39
C LEU A 135 -8.65 0.78 -2.10
N GLU A 136 -8.74 -0.18 -3.02
CA GLU A 136 -7.61 -0.60 -3.85
C GLU A 136 -7.90 -0.37 -5.33
N CYS A 137 -6.86 0.01 -6.08
CA CYS A 137 -6.96 0.10 -7.53
C CYS A 137 -6.51 -1.21 -8.19
N SER A 138 -7.40 -1.83 -8.95
CA SER A 138 -7.13 -3.07 -9.71
C SER A 138 -6.08 -2.93 -10.83
N ARG A 139 -5.71 -1.70 -11.21
CA ARG A 139 -4.73 -1.42 -12.26
C ARG A 139 -3.33 -1.20 -11.70
N CYS A 140 -3.14 -0.18 -10.86
CA CYS A 140 -1.83 0.16 -10.31
C CYS A 140 -1.51 -0.48 -8.96
N ALA A 141 -2.45 -1.20 -8.34
CA ALA A 141 -2.32 -1.79 -7.00
C ALA A 141 -2.06 -0.77 -5.86
N GLY A 142 -2.26 0.53 -6.12
CA GLY A 142 -2.25 1.56 -5.09
C GLY A 142 -3.50 1.50 -4.21
N VAL A 143 -3.37 1.99 -2.98
CA VAL A 143 -4.40 1.91 -1.94
C VAL A 143 -4.71 3.28 -1.33
N TRP A 144 -5.98 3.50 -1.02
CA TRP A 144 -6.49 4.64 -0.26
C TRP A 144 -6.97 4.16 1.11
N LEU A 145 -6.45 4.79 2.17
CA LEU A 145 -6.93 4.60 3.52
C LEU A 145 -7.49 5.91 4.05
N GLY A 146 -8.69 5.86 4.61
CA GLY A 146 -9.24 6.97 5.38
C GLY A 146 -8.30 7.31 6.55
N ARG A 147 -8.29 8.57 6.97
CA ARG A 147 -7.35 9.08 7.99
C ARG A 147 -7.34 8.22 9.26
N GLN A 148 -8.50 7.94 9.82
CA GLN A 148 -8.64 7.13 11.04
C GLN A 148 -8.15 5.69 10.83
N THR A 149 -8.45 5.12 9.66
CA THR A 149 -8.00 3.77 9.27
C THR A 149 -6.48 3.71 9.18
N PHE A 150 -5.86 4.69 8.52
CA PHE A 150 -4.40 4.77 8.41
C PHE A 150 -3.75 4.89 9.79
N ASP A 151 -4.22 5.82 10.62
CA ASP A 151 -3.70 6.01 11.99
C ASP A 151 -3.86 4.73 12.84
N HIS A 152 -4.98 4.02 12.70
CA HIS A 152 -5.22 2.75 13.40
C HIS A 152 -4.22 1.67 12.97
N VAL A 153 -3.97 1.53 11.67
CA VAL A 153 -3.03 0.55 11.11
C VAL A 153 -1.60 0.81 11.57
N ILE A 154 -1.17 2.08 11.59
CA ILE A 154 0.15 2.47 12.11
C ILE A 154 0.26 2.19 13.60
N ARG A 155 -0.72 2.61 14.40
CA ARG A 155 -0.73 2.39 15.85
C ARG A 155 -0.62 0.90 16.19
N ARG A 156 -1.38 0.05 15.49
CA ARG A 156 -1.32 -1.40 15.68
C ARG A 156 0.06 -1.97 15.33
N ALA A 157 0.73 -1.44 14.31
CA ALA A 157 2.09 -1.83 13.97
C ALA A 157 3.12 -1.40 15.03
N GLU A 158 2.93 -0.23 15.67
CA GLU A 158 3.73 0.18 16.85
C GLU A 158 3.48 -0.75 18.05
N GLU A 159 2.22 -1.09 18.36
CA GLU A 159 1.87 -1.94 19.51
C GLU A 159 2.37 -3.38 19.40
N MET A 160 2.56 -3.91 18.18
CA MET A 160 3.13 -5.24 17.98
C MET A 160 4.60 -5.33 18.38
N LEU A 161 5.32 -4.19 18.52
CA LEU A 161 6.68 -4.16 19.08
C LEU A 161 6.71 -4.52 20.57
N THR A 162 5.68 -4.13 21.32
CA THR A 162 5.64 -4.28 22.79
C THR A 162 5.41 -5.73 23.24
N GLN A 163 5.13 -6.65 22.31
CA GLN A 163 4.75 -8.04 22.60
C GLN A 163 5.80 -9.09 22.16
N LEU A 164 6.94 -8.68 21.60
CA LEU A 164 8.03 -9.57 21.21
C LEU A 164 9.33 -9.19 21.93
N PRO A 165 10.07 -10.13 22.54
CA PRO A 165 11.39 -9.84 23.08
C PRO A 165 12.28 -9.34 21.95
N THR A 166 12.97 -8.23 22.22
CA THR A 166 13.88 -7.54 21.30
C THR A 166 14.95 -8.52 20.79
N GLN A 167 14.73 -9.10 19.60
CA GLN A 167 15.84 -9.65 18.85
C GLN A 167 16.54 -8.49 18.16
N ALA A 168 17.50 -7.91 18.88
CA ALA A 168 18.51 -7.05 18.31
C ALA A 168 19.26 -7.85 17.24
N GLY A 169 19.22 -7.37 15.99
CA GLY A 169 20.07 -7.91 14.91
C GLY A 169 19.33 -8.58 13.77
N ALA A 170 18.39 -7.88 13.14
CA ALA A 170 18.08 -8.12 11.75
C ALA A 170 18.08 -6.78 11.02
N THR A 171 19.23 -6.40 10.46
CA THR A 171 19.27 -5.42 9.37
C THR A 171 18.49 -6.04 8.22
N PRO A 172 17.38 -5.46 7.71
CA PRO A 172 16.79 -5.95 6.48
C PRO A 172 17.76 -5.63 5.35
N GLY A 173 18.62 -6.60 5.04
CA GLY A 173 19.32 -6.68 3.76
C GLY A 173 18.28 -6.97 2.70
N GLY A 174 17.86 -5.92 2.01
CA GLY A 174 16.95 -5.97 0.88
C GLY A 174 17.35 -4.89 -0.11
N ASP A 175 18.36 -5.18 -0.92
CA ASP A 175 18.62 -4.47 -2.16
C ASP A 175 17.38 -4.60 -3.06
N ARG A 176 16.46 -3.63 -3.00
CA ARG A 176 15.33 -3.52 -3.92
C ARG A 176 15.08 -2.07 -4.25
N THR A 177 15.63 -1.70 -5.41
CA THR A 177 15.30 -0.55 -6.25
C THR A 177 15.26 0.80 -5.54
N VAL A 178 16.35 1.54 -5.71
CA VAL A 178 16.31 3.02 -5.77
C VAL A 178 15.03 3.41 -6.51
N ALA A 179 14.12 4.08 -5.81
CA ALA A 179 12.95 4.68 -6.44
C ALA A 179 13.46 5.54 -7.60
N GLN A 180 13.30 5.03 -8.84
CA GLN A 180 13.47 5.86 -10.02
C GLN A 180 12.66 7.12 -9.76
N ALA A 181 13.29 8.28 -9.96
CA ALA A 181 12.66 9.58 -9.81
C ALA A 181 11.50 9.67 -10.80
N LYS A 182 10.33 9.12 -10.43
CA LYS A 182 9.08 9.30 -11.13
C LYS A 182 8.84 10.80 -11.14
N ALA A 183 8.49 11.34 -12.32
CA ALA A 183 8.12 12.74 -12.46
C ALA A 183 7.11 13.11 -11.35
N VAL A 184 7.39 14.19 -10.63
CA VAL A 184 6.57 14.62 -9.48
C VAL A 184 5.19 15.00 -10.01
N ARG A 185 4.19 14.14 -9.78
CA ARG A 185 2.80 14.38 -10.14
C ARG A 185 1.98 14.51 -8.87
N TYR A 186 1.51 15.72 -8.59
CA TYR A 186 0.55 15.96 -7.51
C TYR A 186 -0.78 15.29 -7.86
N ARG A 187 -1.37 14.62 -6.88
CA ARG A 187 -2.55 13.77 -7.05
C ARG A 187 -3.77 14.43 -6.37
N PRO A 188 -4.95 14.44 -7.01
CA PRO A 188 -6.16 14.91 -6.36
C PRO A 188 -6.65 13.90 -5.33
N CYS A 189 -7.20 14.37 -4.21
CA CYS A 189 -7.85 13.53 -3.22
C CYS A 189 -9.05 12.80 -3.87
N PRO A 190 -9.21 11.47 -3.69
CA PRO A 190 -10.35 10.75 -4.23
C PRO A 190 -11.71 11.30 -3.77
N GLU A 191 -11.76 11.86 -2.56
CA GLU A 191 -12.97 12.38 -1.92
C GLU A 191 -13.24 13.85 -2.28
N CYS A 192 -12.40 14.80 -1.85
CA CYS A 192 -12.63 16.23 -2.08
C CYS A 192 -11.99 16.83 -3.33
N LYS A 193 -11.22 16.04 -4.09
CA LYS A 193 -10.49 16.46 -5.31
C LYS A 193 -9.40 17.52 -5.10
N ALA A 194 -9.22 18.05 -3.89
CA ALA A 194 -8.09 18.94 -3.56
C ALA A 194 -6.75 18.22 -3.74
N LEU A 195 -5.71 18.95 -4.15
CA LEU A 195 -4.36 18.40 -4.31
C LEU A 195 -3.83 17.89 -2.96
N MET A 196 -3.34 16.66 -2.96
CA MET A 196 -2.76 16.04 -1.78
C MET A 196 -1.33 16.50 -1.55
N ASN A 197 -0.94 16.61 -0.28
CA ASN A 197 0.41 16.93 0.13
C ASN A 197 1.30 15.69 0.00
N ARG A 198 2.24 15.75 -0.94
CA ARG A 198 3.26 14.73 -1.17
C ARG A 198 4.43 14.96 -0.22
N SER A 199 4.69 14.02 0.68
CA SER A 199 5.76 14.14 1.67
C SER A 199 6.37 12.78 2.00
N GLN A 200 7.60 12.77 2.51
CA GLN A 200 8.20 11.54 3.01
C GLN A 200 7.56 11.15 4.36
N TYR A 201 7.12 9.90 4.49
CA TYR A 201 6.52 9.40 5.72
C TYR A 201 7.56 9.14 6.81
N GLY A 202 7.76 10.07 7.73
CA GLY A 202 8.77 9.89 8.78
C GLY A 202 10.21 9.99 8.26
N LYS A 203 11.09 10.48 9.12
CA LYS A 203 12.51 10.63 8.80
C LYS A 203 13.10 9.23 8.62
N PHE A 204 13.76 8.99 7.48
CA PHE A 204 14.44 7.73 7.10
C PHE A 204 13.59 6.56 6.57
N SER A 205 12.26 6.64 6.47
CA SER A 205 11.49 5.57 5.82
C SER A 205 11.76 5.46 4.32
N ARG A 206 12.13 6.58 3.68
CA ARG A 206 12.23 6.75 2.22
C ARG A 206 10.91 6.49 1.45
N VAL A 207 9.80 6.30 2.16
CA VAL A 207 8.47 6.13 1.55
C VAL A 207 7.83 7.48 1.34
N ILE A 208 7.29 7.74 0.16
CA ILE A 208 6.57 8.96 -0.16
C ILE A 208 5.08 8.69 -0.03
N VAL A 209 4.35 9.59 0.62
CA VAL A 209 2.90 9.47 0.80
C VAL A 209 2.21 10.72 0.28
N ASP A 210 1.07 10.54 -0.36
CA ASP A 210 0.20 11.65 -0.78
C ASP A 210 -0.96 11.73 0.21
N SER A 211 -1.01 12.82 0.99
CA SER A 211 -1.95 12.96 2.10
C SER A 211 -2.95 14.09 1.87
N CYS A 212 -4.23 13.80 2.08
CA CYS A 212 -5.28 14.81 2.23
C CYS A 212 -5.46 15.10 3.73
N LYS A 213 -5.46 16.38 4.11
CA LYS A 213 -5.60 16.78 5.51
C LYS A 213 -6.90 16.29 6.15
N GLU A 214 -8.00 16.26 5.40
CA GLU A 214 -9.31 15.91 5.94
C GLU A 214 -9.61 14.40 5.79
N HIS A 215 -9.33 13.82 4.62
CA HIS A 215 -9.94 12.54 4.25
C HIS A 215 -9.04 11.32 4.49
N GLY A 216 -7.77 11.35 4.08
CA GLY A 216 -6.96 10.14 4.09
C GLY A 216 -5.62 10.23 3.39
N VAL A 217 -5.04 9.06 3.15
CA VAL A 217 -3.70 8.87 2.60
C VAL A 217 -3.75 7.91 1.42
N TRP A 218 -3.12 8.31 0.33
CA TRP A 218 -2.84 7.47 -0.83
C TRP A 218 -1.42 6.89 -0.73
N LEU A 219 -1.31 5.60 -1.05
CA LEU A 219 -0.07 4.84 -1.07
C LEU A 219 0.00 4.08 -2.39
N ASP A 220 1.13 4.18 -3.09
CA ASP A 220 1.40 3.34 -4.25
C ASP A 220 1.67 1.88 -3.84
N GLU A 221 1.76 1.01 -4.85
CA GLU A 221 2.03 -0.42 -4.67
C GLU A 221 3.22 -0.66 -3.72
N GLY A 222 2.98 -1.41 -2.64
CA GLY A 222 3.99 -1.80 -1.67
C GLY A 222 4.44 -0.73 -0.68
N GLU A 223 3.98 0.53 -0.79
CA GLU A 223 4.37 1.59 0.15
C GLU A 223 3.79 1.36 1.55
N LEU A 224 2.55 0.85 1.66
CA LEU A 224 1.96 0.48 2.95
C LEU A 224 2.79 -0.58 3.67
N THR A 225 3.20 -1.64 2.95
CA THR A 225 4.03 -2.72 3.50
C THR A 225 5.36 -2.19 4.02
N GLN A 226 6.04 -1.36 3.22
CA GLN A 226 7.30 -0.72 3.61
C GLN A 226 7.16 0.15 4.87
N ILE A 227 6.08 0.93 4.96
CA ILE A 227 5.78 1.72 6.16
C ILE A 227 5.63 0.80 7.37
N LEU A 228 4.84 -0.27 7.25
CA LEU A 228 4.58 -1.18 8.37
C LEU A 228 5.84 -1.92 8.83
N GLU A 229 6.68 -2.37 7.89
CA GLU A 229 7.98 -2.97 8.21
C GLU A 229 8.91 -1.98 8.91
N TRP A 230 8.98 -0.74 8.41
CA TRP A 230 9.78 0.31 9.02
C TRP A 230 9.29 0.66 10.43
N VAL A 231 7.98 0.78 10.63
CA VAL A 231 7.36 1.00 11.94
C VAL A 231 7.69 -0.14 12.90
N ARG A 232 7.51 -1.40 12.48
CA ARG A 232 7.86 -2.61 13.26
C ARG A 232 9.35 -2.78 13.53
N SER A 233 10.21 -1.98 12.93
CA SER A 233 11.65 -1.92 13.22
C SER A 233 12.03 -0.77 14.18
N GLY A 234 11.04 -0.17 14.87
CA GLY A 234 11.26 1.00 15.73
C GLY A 234 11.59 2.27 14.95
N GLY A 235 11.19 2.34 13.67
CA GLY A 235 11.49 3.47 12.79
C GLY A 235 10.95 4.79 13.31
N LEU A 236 9.72 4.79 13.86
CA LEU A 236 9.08 6.00 14.39
C LEU A 236 9.82 6.59 15.60
N GLU A 237 10.29 5.76 16.52
CA GLU A 237 11.09 6.21 17.67
C GLU A 237 12.40 6.87 17.22
N ARG A 238 13.12 6.21 16.29
CA ARG A 238 14.35 6.77 15.69
C ARG A 238 14.08 8.08 14.96
N ALA A 239 12.96 8.19 14.24
CA ALA A 239 12.57 9.41 13.56
C ALA A 239 12.28 10.55 14.55
N ARG A 240 11.54 10.28 15.64
CA ARG A 240 11.25 11.27 16.71
C ARG A 240 12.54 11.74 17.37
N ALA A 241 13.44 10.83 17.74
CA ALA A 241 14.74 11.17 18.34
C ALA A 241 15.59 12.04 17.41
N ALA A 242 15.66 11.69 16.12
CA ALA A 242 16.43 12.46 15.13
C ALA A 242 15.81 13.83 14.78
N GLN A 243 14.50 14.00 14.91
CA GLN A 243 13.84 15.32 14.78
C GLN A 243 14.15 16.20 15.99
N HIS A 244 14.10 15.62 17.19
CA HIS A 244 14.43 16.33 18.43
C HIS A 244 15.89 16.80 18.44
N GLU A 245 16.83 15.95 18.04
CA GLU A 245 18.26 16.35 17.95
C GLU A 245 18.48 17.43 16.89
N GLN A 246 17.81 17.34 15.74
CA GLN A 246 17.89 18.36 14.70
C GLN A 246 17.36 19.71 15.21
N ARG A 247 16.20 19.74 15.87
CA ARG A 247 15.65 20.97 16.45
C ARG A 247 16.58 21.59 17.48
N LYS A 248 17.25 20.77 18.31
CA LYS A 248 18.28 21.23 19.24
C LYS A 248 19.51 21.80 18.53
N ALA A 249 19.95 21.20 17.43
CA ALA A 249 21.06 21.69 16.63
C ALA A 249 20.72 23.04 15.96
N GLU A 250 19.53 23.18 15.39
CA GLU A 250 19.03 24.42 14.78
C GLU A 250 18.98 25.57 15.79
N LEU A 251 18.48 25.32 17.01
CA LEU A 251 18.47 26.30 18.09
C LEU A 251 19.89 26.73 18.49
N ARG A 252 20.82 25.78 18.66
CA ARG A 252 22.24 26.08 18.96
C ARG A 252 22.90 26.93 17.87
N GLN A 253 22.61 26.63 16.60
CA GLN A 253 23.13 27.40 15.47
C GLN A 253 22.54 28.81 15.40
N ALA A 254 21.24 28.97 15.67
CA ALA A 254 20.58 30.27 15.72
C ALA A 254 21.16 31.16 16.84
N GLU A 255 21.39 30.59 18.03
CA GLU A 255 22.03 31.29 19.16
C GLU A 255 23.47 31.73 18.83
N GLN A 256 24.28 30.83 18.26
CA GLN A 256 25.64 31.17 17.84
C GLN A 256 25.66 32.26 16.76
N SER A 257 24.74 32.19 15.79
CA SER A 257 24.63 33.19 14.72
C SER A 257 24.22 34.56 15.26
N SER A 258 23.26 34.60 16.20
CA SER A 258 22.82 35.84 16.87
C SER A 258 23.93 36.46 17.73
N ARG A 259 24.68 35.64 18.47
CA ARG A 259 25.86 36.10 19.23
C ARG A 259 26.93 36.68 18.32
N TYR A 260 27.18 36.02 17.18
CA TYR A 260 28.16 36.49 16.21
C TYR A 260 27.73 37.81 15.54
N SER A 261 26.44 37.95 15.17
CA SER A 261 25.92 39.19 14.58
C SER A 261 25.98 40.36 15.58
N GLN A 262 25.60 40.14 16.84
CA GLN A 262 25.71 41.17 17.89
C GLN A 262 27.16 41.58 18.16
N ALA A 263 28.10 40.63 18.20
CA ALA A 263 29.52 40.93 18.35
C ALA A 263 30.05 41.73 17.16
N ARG A 264 29.64 41.38 15.93
CA ARG A 264 30.02 42.10 14.72
C ARG A 264 29.47 43.54 14.69
N GLU A 265 28.20 43.75 15.06
CA GLU A 265 27.58 45.08 15.16
C GLU A 265 28.30 45.95 16.21
N SER A 266 28.65 45.37 17.36
CA SER A 266 29.41 46.03 18.42
C SER A 266 30.82 46.47 17.99
N TRP A 267 31.47 45.73 17.08
CA TRP A 267 32.79 46.11 16.54
C TRP A 267 32.68 47.19 15.46
N SER A 268 31.63 47.16 14.62
CA SER A 268 31.40 48.20 13.61
C SER A 268 30.88 49.54 14.17
N GLY A 269 30.33 49.55 15.39
CA GLY A 269 29.85 50.77 16.06
C GLY A 269 30.93 51.55 16.82
N GLY A 270 32.18 51.05 16.87
CA GLY A 270 33.28 51.64 17.65
C GLY A 270 34.11 52.72 16.96
N ASP A 271 33.96 52.94 15.64
CA ASP A 271 34.89 53.77 14.84
C ASP A 271 34.40 55.20 14.55
N HIS A 272 33.61 55.81 15.43
CA HIS A 272 33.19 57.21 15.30
C HIS A 272 33.40 58.05 16.56
N ASN A 273 34.63 58.13 17.08
CA ASN A 273 35.12 59.37 17.71
C ASN A 273 36.64 59.31 17.99
N THR A 274 37.46 59.90 17.11
CA THR A 274 38.67 60.64 17.53
C THR A 274 39.08 61.57 16.40
N SER A 275 38.53 62.79 16.41
CA SER A 275 39.23 63.93 15.82
C SER A 275 40.31 64.36 16.80
N LEU A 276 41.56 64.51 16.36
CA LEU A 276 42.46 65.64 16.68
C LEU A 276 43.88 65.33 16.17
N GLY A 277 44.45 66.29 15.43
CA GLY A 277 45.90 66.53 15.48
C GLY A 277 46.69 66.15 14.23
N SER A 278 46.70 67.04 13.26
CA SER A 278 47.77 67.21 12.28
C SER A 278 49.16 67.31 12.95
N ALA A 279 50.13 66.49 12.50
CA ALA A 279 51.55 66.88 12.49
C ALA A 279 52.37 66.00 11.53
N SER A 280 52.86 66.64 10.48
CA SER A 280 53.98 66.21 9.64
C SER A 280 55.26 66.14 10.47
N LEU A 281 56.04 65.04 10.40
CA LEU A 281 57.51 65.10 10.57
C LEU A 281 58.23 63.84 10.04
N LEU A 282 58.92 64.04 8.90
CA LEU A 282 60.26 63.58 8.51
C LEU A 282 60.78 62.17 8.83
N MET A 283 61.18 61.50 7.74
CA MET A 283 62.35 60.62 7.64
C MET A 283 63.55 61.07 8.47
N ARG A 284 64.27 60.09 9.03
CA ARG A 284 65.73 59.80 8.96
C ARG A 284 66.15 59.06 10.24
N LEU A 285 67.07 58.11 10.29
CA LEU A 285 67.89 57.36 9.34
C LEU A 285 68.55 56.27 10.21
N LEU A 286 68.71 55.07 9.67
CA LEU A 286 69.97 54.35 9.86
C LEU A 286 70.94 55.01 8.89
N GLY A 287 71.97 55.68 9.42
CA GLY A 287 72.97 56.48 8.69
C GLY A 287 73.22 57.82 9.34
#